data_AF-A0A414W5G3-F1
#
_entry.id   AF-A0A414W5G3-F1
#
_cell.length_a   1.000
_cell.length_b   1.000
_cell.length_c   1.000
_cell.angle_alpha   90.00
_cell.angle_beta   90.00
_cell.angle_gamma   90.00
#
_symmetry.space_group_name_H-M   'P 1'
#
loop_
_entity.id
_entity.type
_entity.pdbx_description
1 polymer ?
#
loop_
_entity_poly.entity_id
_entity_poly.type
_entity_poly.pdbx_seq_one_letter_code
_entity_poly.pdbx_strand_id
1 'polypeptide(L)'
;MRYGKKMLNETLKRAIDREDYRAVELLIAIGRENIYHACAVCEAYLNAKSGKGRREVVDRIPEHIAKLQARAVNGGVDPEQN
;
A
#
# COMPACT_ATOMS: atom_id res chain seq x y z
N MET A 1 11.24 3.06 -9.02
CA MET A 1 10.69 2.23 -7.92
C MET A 1 10.69 0.71 -8.17
N ARG A 2 10.85 0.21 -9.41
CA ARG A 2 10.84 -1.23 -9.75
C ARG A 2 11.93 -2.05 -9.02
N TYR A 3 13.10 -1.45 -8.76
CA TYR A 3 14.21 -2.11 -8.05
C TYR A 3 13.96 -2.28 -6.54
N GLY A 4 13.40 -1.27 -5.87
CA GLY A 4 13.08 -1.35 -4.43
C GLY A 4 12.06 -2.46 -4.11
N LYS A 5 11.09 -2.68 -5.00
CA LYS A 5 10.09 -3.76 -4.90
C LYS A 5 10.70 -5.16 -4.99
N LYS A 6 11.74 -5.34 -5.81
CA LYS A 6 12.42 -6.65 -5.97
C LYS A 6 13.33 -6.94 -4.77
N MET A 7 14.06 -5.92 -4.31
CA MET A 7 14.99 -6.03 -3.19
C MET A 7 14.28 -6.34 -1.86
N LEU A 8 13.16 -5.66 -1.56
CA LEU A 8 12.36 -5.94 -0.36
C LEU A 8 11.87 -7.39 -0.30
N ASN A 9 11.36 -7.92 -1.42
CA ASN A 9 10.88 -9.31 -1.47
C ASN A 9 12.00 -10.35 -1.30
N GLU A 10 13.17 -10.11 -1.88
CA GLU A 10 14.31 -11.03 -1.73
C GLU A 10 14.89 -11.00 -0.30
N THR A 11 14.95 -9.82 0.33
CA THR A 11 15.36 -9.70 1.73
C THR A 11 14.38 -10.43 2.66
N LEU A 12 13.07 -10.25 2.48
CA LEU A 12 12.05 -10.90 3.30
C LEU A 12 12.06 -12.43 3.14
N LYS A 13 12.31 -12.95 1.93
CA LYS A 13 12.43 -14.39 1.67
C LYS A 13 13.67 -15.04 2.31
N ARG A 14 14.73 -14.26 2.57
CA ARG A 14 15.98 -14.78 3.15
C ARG A 14 16.07 -14.57 4.66
N ALA A 15 15.36 -13.59 5.19
CA ALA A 15 15.39 -13.23 6.60
C ALA A 15 14.38 -14.01 7.47
N ILE A 16 13.42 -14.71 6.85
CA ILE A 16 12.32 -15.37 7.53
C ILE A 16 12.27 -16.83 7.07
N ASP A 17 12.29 -17.75 8.03
CA ASP A 17 12.20 -19.18 7.75
C ASP A 17 10.88 -19.51 7.04
N ARG A 18 10.90 -20.57 6.22
CA ARG A 18 9.78 -20.90 5.32
C ARG A 18 8.46 -21.16 6.06
N GLU A 19 8.54 -21.60 7.32
CA GLU A 19 7.38 -21.86 8.18
C GLU A 19 6.76 -20.54 8.69
N ASP A 20 7.58 -19.59 9.11
CA ASP A 20 7.15 -18.25 9.55
C ASP A 20 6.79 -17.34 8.38
N TYR A 21 7.28 -17.63 7.17
CA TYR A 21 6.96 -16.87 5.96
C TYR A 21 5.46 -16.79 5.71
N ARG A 22 4.71 -17.87 6.00
CA ARG A 22 3.24 -17.86 5.88
C ARG A 22 2.57 -16.90 6.87
N ALA A 23 3.11 -16.78 8.08
CA ALA A 23 2.57 -15.87 9.09
C ALA A 23 2.81 -14.40 8.72
N VAL A 24 3.94 -14.09 8.07
CA VAL A 24 4.28 -12.73 7.65
C VAL A 24 3.82 -12.38 6.23
N GLU A 25 3.42 -13.36 5.41
CA GLU A 25 3.04 -13.15 4.01
C GLU A 25 1.91 -12.14 3.89
N LEU A 26 0.89 -12.26 4.76
CA LEU A 26 -0.22 -11.33 4.80
C LEU A 26 0.22 -9.93 5.26
N LEU A 27 1.07 -9.84 6.29
CA LEU A 27 1.65 -8.57 6.76
C LEU A 27 2.43 -7.86 5.65
N ILE A 28 3.23 -8.61 4.89
CA ILE A 28 4.02 -8.11 3.76
C ILE A 28 3.11 -7.66 2.63
N ALA A 29 2.06 -8.41 2.31
CA ALA A 29 1.10 -8.06 1.26
C ALA A 29 0.42 -6.72 1.58
N ILE A 30 -0.11 -6.57 2.81
CA ILE A 30 -0.73 -5.34 3.31
C ILE A 30 0.27 -4.18 3.28
N GLY A 31 1.49 -4.39 3.77
CA GLY A 31 2.54 -3.36 3.76
C GLY A 31 2.89 -2.87 2.35
N ARG A 32 2.96 -3.78 1.37
CA ARG A 32 3.27 -3.43 -0.03
C ARG A 32 2.15 -2.65 -0.69
N GLU A 33 0.91 -3.03 -0.45
CA GLU A 33 -0.27 -2.33 -0.96
C GLU A 33 -0.33 -0.89 -0.43
N ASN A 34 -0.15 -0.71 0.88
CA ASN A 34 -0.08 0.60 1.52
C ASN A 34 0.99 1.50 0.90
N ILE A 35 2.20 0.97 0.69
CA ILE A 35 3.31 1.73 0.09
C ILE A 35 2.97 2.13 -1.35
N TYR A 36 2.40 1.23 -2.16
CA TYR A 36 2.05 1.58 -3.55
C TYR A 36 0.95 2.62 -3.64
N HIS A 37 -0.07 2.55 -2.78
CA HIS A 37 -1.09 3.59 -2.72
C HIS A 37 -0.52 4.94 -2.29
N ALA A 38 0.33 4.96 -1.25
CA ALA A 38 1.00 6.20 -0.84
C ALA A 38 1.84 6.81 -1.98
N CYS A 39 2.60 5.98 -2.71
CA CYS A 39 3.35 6.43 -3.88
C CYS A 39 2.43 7.00 -4.98
N ALA A 40 1.32 6.34 -5.29
CA ALA A 40 0.37 6.80 -6.31
C ALA A 40 -0.27 8.16 -5.95
N VAL A 41 -0.60 8.37 -4.67
CA VAL A 41 -1.10 9.66 -4.17
C VAL A 41 -0.05 10.76 -4.32
N CYS A 42 1.20 10.47 -3.94
CA CYS A 42 2.31 11.41 -4.10
C CYS A 42 2.57 11.76 -5.58
N GLU A 43 2.55 10.76 -6.47
CA GLU A 43 2.69 10.98 -7.91
C GLU A 43 1.53 11.84 -8.46
N ALA A 44 0.28 11.56 -8.07
CA ALA A 44 -0.86 12.37 -8.47
C ALA A 44 -0.75 13.82 -7.99
N TYR A 45 -0.27 14.04 -6.76
CA TYR A 45 -0.02 15.37 -6.21
C TYR A 45 1.06 16.12 -7.00
N LEU A 46 2.18 15.46 -7.31
CA LEU A 46 3.28 16.04 -8.08
C LEU A 46 2.85 16.38 -9.52
N ASN A 47 2.00 15.54 -10.13
CA ASN A 47 1.51 15.74 -11.49
C ASN A 47 0.35 16.74 -11.59
N ALA A 48 -0.21 17.18 -10.48
CA ALA A 48 -1.28 18.17 -10.48
C ALA A 48 -0.77 19.54 -10.97
N LYS A 49 -1.36 20.02 -12.06
CA LYS A 49 -0.97 21.27 -12.76
C LYS A 49 -1.44 22.55 -12.05
N SER A 50 -2.21 22.44 -10.96
CA SER A 50 -2.77 23.59 -10.25
C SER A 50 -2.87 23.34 -8.75
N GLY A 51 -2.94 24.42 -7.97
CA GLY A 51 -3.19 24.35 -6.53
C GLY A 51 -4.53 23.68 -6.20
N LYS A 52 -5.56 23.88 -7.03
CA LYS A 52 -6.86 23.20 -6.90
C LYS A 52 -6.72 21.68 -7.08
N GLY A 53 -6.01 21.22 -8.11
CA GLY A 53 -5.81 19.78 -8.35
C GLY A 53 -4.99 19.12 -7.23
N ARG A 54 -3.99 19.83 -6.68
CA ARG A 54 -3.25 19.36 -5.50
C ARG A 54 -4.16 19.20 -4.29
N ARG A 55 -5.08 20.17 -4.08
CA ARG A 55 -6.03 20.12 -2.97
C ARG A 55 -7.02 18.96 -3.11
N GLU A 56 -7.54 18.71 -4.31
CA GLU A 56 -8.39 17.56 -4.61
C GLU A 56 -7.71 16.22 -4.30
N VAL A 57 -6.40 16.10 -4.57
CA VAL A 57 -5.63 14.89 -4.20
C VAL A 57 -5.53 14.74 -2.68
N VAL A 58 -5.24 15.84 -1.96
CA VAL A 58 -5.12 15.83 -0.49
C VAL A 58 -6.45 15.52 0.19
N ASP A 59 -7.56 16.09 -0.30
CA ASP A 59 -8.89 15.91 0.30
C ASP A 59 -9.38 14.44 0.18
N ARG A 60 -8.82 13.64 -0.72
CA ARG A 60 -9.11 12.20 -0.89
C ARG A 60 -8.28 11.28 0.00
N ILE A 61 -7.23 11.79 0.66
CA ILE A 61 -6.36 10.99 1.54
C ILE A 61 -7.14 10.30 2.67
N PRO A 62 -8.08 10.98 3.38
CA PRO A 62 -8.84 10.34 4.46
C PRO A 62 -9.65 9.12 3.99
N GLU A 63 -10.27 9.19 2.80
CA GLU A 63 -11.01 8.07 2.20
C GLU A 63 -10.07 6.89 1.90
N HIS A 64 -8.88 7.17 1.36
CA HIS A 64 -7.88 6.14 1.10
C HIS A 64 -7.39 5.47 2.40
N ILE A 65 -7.15 6.25 3.46
CA ILE A 65 -6.78 5.70 4.78
C ILE A 65 -7.89 4.80 5.32
N ALA A 66 -9.15 5.23 5.23
CA ALA A 66 -10.29 4.45 5.70
C ALA A 66 -10.41 3.11 4.95
N LYS A 67 -10.22 3.09 3.62
CA LYS A 67 -10.20 1.86 2.80
C LYS A 67 -9.09 0.91 3.22
N LEU A 68 -7.87 1.42 3.43
CA LEU A 68 -6.72 0.62 3.86
C LEU A 68 -6.94 0.02 5.27
N GLN A 69 -7.53 0.80 6.19
CA GLN A 69 -7.88 0.32 7.53
C GLN A 69 -8.96 -0.76 7.49
N ALA A 70 -10.01 -0.58 6.69
CA ALA A 70 -11.08 -1.57 6.53
C ALA A 70 -10.54 -2.90 5.97
N ARG A 71 -9.66 -2.84 4.95
CA ARG A 71 -8.98 -4.03 4.41
C ARG A 71 -8.11 -4.72 5.45
N ALA A 72 -7.34 -3.96 6.23
CA ALA A 72 -6.50 -4.53 7.28
C ALA A 72 -7.31 -5.28 8.36
N VAL A 73 -8.48 -4.74 8.74
CA VAL A 73 -9.42 -5.41 9.67
C VAL A 73 -9.98 -6.70 9.08
N ASN A 74 -10.20 -6.74 7.76
CA ASN A 74 -10.70 -7.92 7.04
C ASN A 74 -9.59 -8.90 6.58
N GLY A 75 -8.39 -8.83 7.18
CA GLY A 75 -7.29 -9.72 6.80
C GLY A 75 -6.79 -9.50 5.37
N GLY A 76 -6.83 -8.27 4.87
CA GLY A 76 -6.35 -7.87 3.55
C GLY A 76 -7.36 -8.04 2.41
N VAL A 77 -8.63 -8.33 2.70
CA VAL A 77 -9.68 -8.51 1.70
C VAL A 77 -10.50 -7.23 1.52
N ASP A 78 -10.86 -6.91 0.28
CA ASP A 78 -11.66 -5.75 -0.07
C ASP A 78 -13.11 -5.91 0.45
N PRO A 79 -13.63 -4.96 1.26
CA PRO A 79 -14.99 -5.08 1.80
C PRO A 79 -16.11 -5.00 0.74
N GLU A 80 -15.83 -4.51 -0.47
CA GLU A 80 -16.82 -4.37 -1.56
C GLU A 80 -16.94 -5.62 -2.45
N GLN A 81 -16.27 -6.72 -2.12
CA GLN A 81 -16.31 -7.97 -2.92
C GLN A 81 -17.16 -9.10 -2.31
N ASN A 82 -18.02 -8.80 -1.34
CA ASN A 82 -18.99 -9.75 -0.75
C ASN A 82 -20.43 -9.47 -1.17
#